data_AF-A0A4U1J0K1-F1
#
_entry.id   AF-A0A4U1J0K1-F1
#
_cell.length_a   1.000
_cell.length_b   1.000
_cell.length_c   1.000
_cell.angle_alpha   90.00
_cell.angle_beta   90.00
_cell.angle_gamma   90.00
#
_symmetry.space_group_name_H-M   'P 1'
#
loop_
_entity.id
_entity.type
_entity.pdbx_description
1 polymer ?
#
loop_
_entity_poly.entity_id
_entity_poly.type
_entity_poly.pdbx_seq_one_letter_code
_entity_poly.pdbx_strand_id
1 'polypeptide(L)'
;MTKNRESGPLRRPTSWWLGMLRKRAERMYEEKLDLGEPIVWTSEAERQAAIAFFNAAFRAEESGLRQAHELADEIATWDPELAACLRLYGDEEGWHRALLTEFLAYLGGEVRPMGRVTGTFYRIYGRAKRIETIVLTNLMFETIGSTTYRLALRRARHPAVRHMLTILTRDESFHVPLNVHFLRETLARNPGTSRLRLQVIHDVLYVALLLSSYASRRRAEAFDHIPFRVLCRAYAEHLARLFVKEDDLRLRPPRLLLWLFGFTDEALREAEDTSAVSVRAAEAAVDRERVVVSAL
;
A
#
# COMPACT_ATOMS: atom_id res chain seq x y z
N MET A 1 25.24 -7.22 30.37
CA MET A 1 25.01 -6.58 29.07
C MET A 1 23.59 -6.05 29.03
N THR A 2 23.43 -4.76 29.27
CA THR A 2 22.16 -4.03 29.22
C THR A 2 21.67 -3.95 27.78
N LYS A 3 20.61 -4.70 27.43
CA LYS A 3 19.85 -4.47 26.21
C LYS A 3 19.12 -3.13 26.37
N ASN A 4 19.69 -2.05 25.85
CA ASN A 4 18.93 -0.84 25.54
C ASN A 4 17.91 -1.22 24.45
N ARG A 5 16.71 -1.63 24.87
CA ARG A 5 15.53 -1.56 24.01
C ARG A 5 15.22 -0.08 23.86
N GLU A 6 15.64 0.53 22.74
CA GLU A 6 14.97 1.73 22.26
C GLU A 6 13.49 1.35 22.08
N SER A 7 12.64 1.77 23.03
CA SER A 7 11.29 1.24 23.21
C SER A 7 10.24 2.05 22.45
N GLY A 8 10.59 2.59 21.28
CA GLY A 8 9.68 3.38 20.44
C GLY A 8 9.82 3.00 18.96
N PRO A 9 8.83 3.38 18.11
CA PRO A 9 8.91 3.13 16.68
C PRO A 9 10.15 3.79 16.06
N LEU A 10 10.85 3.09 15.16
CA LEU A 10 12.01 3.64 14.47
C LEU A 10 11.59 4.82 13.60
N ARG A 11 12.29 5.96 13.70
CA ARG A 11 12.01 7.17 12.92
C ARG A 11 13.22 7.60 12.10
N ARG A 12 12.95 8.17 10.93
CA ARG A 12 13.93 8.80 10.04
C ARG A 12 13.47 10.23 9.72
N PRO A 13 14.39 11.21 9.61
CA PRO A 13 14.03 12.59 9.26
C PRO A 13 13.56 12.67 7.80
N THR A 14 12.80 13.72 7.46
CA THR A 14 12.31 13.97 6.08
C THR A 14 13.46 13.98 5.06
N SER A 15 14.62 14.54 5.41
CA SER A 15 15.81 14.54 4.56
C SER A 15 16.35 13.17 4.19
N TRP A 16 16.18 12.18 5.08
CA TRP A 16 16.53 10.80 4.78
C TRP A 16 15.56 10.21 3.74
N TRP A 17 14.26 10.40 3.94
CA TRP A 17 13.22 9.95 2.99
C TRP A 17 13.40 10.57 1.61
N LEU A 18 13.64 11.88 1.56
CA LEU A 18 13.91 12.59 0.31
C LEU A 18 15.15 12.04 -0.40
N GLY A 19 16.22 11.78 0.34
CA GLY A 19 17.43 11.17 -0.20
C GLY A 19 17.18 9.78 -0.78
N MET A 20 16.36 8.95 -0.14
CA MET A 20 16.04 7.61 -0.64
C MET A 20 15.13 7.66 -1.88
N LEU A 21 14.12 8.53 -1.88
CA LEU A 21 13.25 8.75 -3.04
C LEU A 21 14.03 9.24 -4.25
N ARG A 22 15.00 10.15 -4.09
CA ARG A 22 15.87 10.60 -5.19
C ARG A 22 16.66 9.44 -5.80
N LYS A 23 17.28 8.60 -4.96
CA LYS A 23 18.00 7.41 -5.43
C LYS A 23 17.10 6.43 -6.18
N ARG A 24 15.87 6.23 -5.71
CA ARG A 24 14.88 5.37 -6.38
C ARG A 24 14.46 5.97 -7.72
N ALA A 25 14.23 7.28 -7.77
CA ALA A 25 13.82 8.00 -8.98
C ALA A 25 14.89 7.97 -10.08
N GLU A 26 16.18 8.06 -9.72
CA GLU A 26 17.30 7.99 -10.68
C GLU A 26 17.31 6.71 -11.50
N ARG A 27 16.92 5.59 -10.89
CA ARG A 27 16.98 4.24 -11.49
C ARG A 27 15.63 3.73 -11.98
N MET A 28 14.56 4.47 -11.70
CA MET A 28 13.19 3.99 -11.86
C MET A 28 12.86 3.58 -13.29
N TYR A 29 13.32 4.36 -14.26
CA TYR A 29 13.01 4.13 -15.67
C TYR A 29 13.92 3.09 -16.35
N GLU A 30 14.97 2.63 -15.67
CA GLU A 30 15.86 1.56 -16.14
C GLU A 30 15.17 0.19 -16.08
N GLU A 31 14.30 -0.02 -15.10
CA GLU A 31 13.55 -1.26 -14.90
C GLU A 31 12.42 -1.37 -15.92
N LYS A 32 12.47 -2.40 -16.76
CA LYS A 32 11.48 -2.72 -17.81
C LYS A 32 10.84 -4.07 -17.57
N LEU A 33 9.57 -4.21 -17.95
CA LEU A 33 8.89 -5.50 -17.92
C LEU A 33 9.44 -6.38 -19.05
N ASP A 34 9.73 -7.64 -18.72
CA ASP A 34 9.97 -8.67 -19.72
C ASP A 34 8.63 -9.33 -20.08
N LEU A 35 8.14 -9.02 -21.28
CA LEU A 35 6.84 -9.45 -21.81
C LEU A 35 7.00 -10.32 -23.07
N GLY A 36 8.19 -10.88 -23.31
CA GLY A 36 8.49 -11.63 -24.53
C GLY A 36 7.78 -12.98 -24.63
N GLU A 37 7.52 -13.63 -23.49
CA GLU A 37 6.83 -14.92 -23.43
C GLU A 37 5.32 -14.72 -23.23
N PRO A 38 4.43 -15.36 -24.00
CA PRO A 38 2.98 -15.25 -23.77
C PRO A 38 2.51 -16.07 -22.56
N ILE A 39 1.53 -15.55 -21.81
CA ILE A 39 0.90 -16.30 -20.71
C ILE A 39 -0.05 -17.36 -21.27
N VAL A 40 0.19 -18.62 -20.89
CA VAL A 40 -0.75 -19.71 -21.11
C VAL A 40 -1.76 -19.75 -19.97
N TRP A 41 -2.99 -19.31 -20.26
CA TRP A 41 -4.10 -19.34 -19.31
C TRP A 41 -4.79 -20.71 -19.30
N THR A 42 -5.18 -21.17 -18.12
CA THR A 42 -6.01 -22.38 -17.96
C THR A 42 -7.42 -22.19 -18.48
N SER A 43 -7.92 -20.94 -18.47
CA SER A 43 -9.24 -20.58 -18.98
C SER A 43 -9.34 -19.09 -19.28
N GLU A 44 -10.33 -18.70 -20.09
CA GLU A 44 -10.65 -17.28 -20.29
C GLU A 44 -11.10 -16.59 -19.00
N ALA A 45 -11.73 -17.33 -18.08
CA ALA A 45 -12.13 -16.82 -16.77
C ALA A 45 -10.93 -16.41 -15.92
N GLU A 46 -9.85 -17.20 -15.94
CA GLU A 46 -8.58 -16.87 -15.27
C GLU A 46 -7.97 -15.59 -15.87
N ARG A 47 -7.89 -15.51 -17.20
CA ARG A 47 -7.38 -14.31 -17.89
C ARG A 47 -8.19 -13.05 -17.54
N GLN A 48 -9.51 -13.11 -17.58
CA GLN A 48 -10.36 -11.98 -17.19
C GLN A 48 -10.20 -11.62 -15.71
N ALA A 49 -9.97 -12.60 -14.84
CA ALA A 49 -9.69 -12.35 -13.43
C ALA A 49 -8.34 -11.67 -13.20
N ALA A 50 -7.31 -12.03 -13.97
CA ALA A 50 -6.01 -11.36 -13.96
C ALA A 50 -6.15 -9.90 -14.44
N ILE A 51 -6.85 -9.67 -15.55
CA ILE A 51 -7.16 -8.31 -16.04
C ILE A 51 -7.90 -7.50 -14.97
N ALA A 52 -8.86 -8.10 -14.26
CA ALA A 52 -9.59 -7.43 -13.19
C ALA A 52 -8.70 -7.12 -11.97
N PHE A 53 -7.78 -8.02 -11.61
CA PHE A 53 -6.80 -7.81 -10.55
C PHE A 53 -5.89 -6.61 -10.86
N PHE A 54 -5.26 -6.60 -12.03
CA PHE A 54 -4.32 -5.53 -12.41
C PHE A 54 -5.03 -4.21 -12.73
N ASN A 55 -6.30 -4.24 -13.15
CA ASN A 55 -7.13 -3.04 -13.19
C ASN A 55 -7.41 -2.46 -11.80
N ALA A 56 -7.55 -3.31 -10.77
CA ALA A 56 -7.70 -2.81 -9.40
C ALA A 56 -6.40 -2.15 -8.91
N ALA A 57 -5.25 -2.78 -9.18
CA ALA A 57 -3.93 -2.20 -8.92
C ALA A 57 -3.77 -0.84 -9.63
N PHE A 58 -4.00 -0.78 -10.94
CA PHE A 58 -3.90 0.46 -11.74
C PHE A 58 -4.63 1.64 -11.10
N ARG A 59 -5.79 1.37 -10.52
CA ARG A 59 -6.62 2.41 -9.94
C ARG A 59 -6.20 2.83 -8.52
N ALA A 60 -5.54 1.94 -7.79
CA ALA A 60 -4.88 2.33 -6.56
C ALA A 60 -3.78 3.34 -6.91
N GLU A 61 -2.90 3.00 -7.86
CA GLU A 61 -1.80 3.90 -8.29
C GLU A 61 -2.30 5.24 -8.83
N GLU A 62 -3.38 5.24 -9.64
CA GLU A 62 -3.97 6.47 -10.19
C GLU A 62 -4.47 7.43 -9.11
N SER A 63 -5.02 6.89 -8.01
CA SER A 63 -5.47 7.71 -6.89
C SER A 63 -4.30 8.24 -6.09
N GLY A 64 -3.28 7.41 -5.84
CA GLY A 64 -2.05 7.78 -5.15
C GLY A 64 -1.38 8.98 -5.83
N LEU A 65 -1.11 8.86 -7.14
CA LEU A 65 -0.53 9.92 -7.97
C LEU A 65 -1.25 11.26 -7.84
N ARG A 66 -2.57 11.29 -8.13
CA ARG A 66 -3.32 12.54 -8.18
C ARG A 66 -3.28 13.27 -6.83
N GLN A 67 -3.42 12.51 -5.75
CA GLN A 67 -3.43 13.08 -4.40
C GLN A 67 -2.04 13.49 -3.94
N ALA A 68 -1.00 12.76 -4.30
CA ALA A 68 0.38 13.10 -3.95
C ALA A 68 0.76 14.49 -4.48
N HIS A 69 0.46 14.80 -5.74
CA HIS A 69 0.76 16.10 -6.33
C HIS A 69 -0.12 17.22 -5.76
N GLU A 70 -1.43 16.99 -5.60
CA GLU A 70 -2.36 17.95 -4.96
C GLU A 70 -1.91 18.28 -3.52
N LEU A 71 -1.52 17.27 -2.73
CA LEU A 71 -0.99 17.46 -1.38
C LEU A 71 0.36 18.15 -1.38
N ALA A 72 1.25 17.82 -2.32
CA ALA A 72 2.57 18.44 -2.39
C ALA A 72 2.49 19.96 -2.59
N ASP A 73 1.54 20.43 -3.39
CA ASP A 73 1.32 21.87 -3.59
C ASP A 73 0.87 22.56 -2.29
N GLU A 74 -0.03 21.94 -1.52
CA GLU A 74 -0.47 22.48 -0.23
C GLU A 74 0.65 22.46 0.82
N ILE A 75 1.40 21.36 0.91
CA ILE A 75 2.48 21.17 1.87
C ILE A 75 3.69 22.07 1.58
N ALA A 76 3.97 22.37 0.31
CA ALA A 76 5.11 23.21 -0.09
C ALA A 76 5.12 24.59 0.57
N THR A 77 3.95 25.08 1.00
CA THR A 77 3.80 26.36 1.70
C THR A 77 4.41 26.37 3.10
N TRP A 78 4.61 25.20 3.73
CA TRP A 78 5.09 25.11 5.11
C TRP A 78 6.20 24.07 5.34
N ASP A 79 6.35 23.07 4.46
CA ASP A 79 7.48 22.14 4.45
C ASP A 79 7.84 21.75 3.01
N PRO A 80 8.74 22.52 2.36
CA PRO A 80 9.19 22.25 1.00
C PRO A 80 9.86 20.88 0.83
N GLU A 81 10.48 20.35 1.89
CA GLU A 81 11.19 19.07 1.83
C GLU A 81 10.21 17.90 1.84
N LEU A 82 9.18 17.97 2.68
CA LEU A 82 8.09 17.00 2.72
C LEU A 82 7.25 17.04 1.44
N ALA A 83 7.03 18.22 0.89
CA ALA A 83 6.40 18.39 -0.41
C ALA A 83 7.22 17.74 -1.53
N ALA A 84 8.55 17.90 -1.53
CA ALA A 84 9.43 17.24 -2.49
C ALA A 84 9.37 15.71 -2.37
N CYS A 85 9.25 15.17 -1.15
CA CYS A 85 9.01 13.74 -0.95
C CYS A 85 7.69 13.29 -1.60
N LEU A 86 6.59 14.03 -1.38
CA LEU A 86 5.29 13.71 -1.98
C LEU A 86 5.31 13.77 -3.50
N ARG A 87 6.04 14.72 -4.11
CA ARG A 87 6.16 14.77 -5.58
C ARG A 87 6.86 13.53 -6.12
N LEU A 88 8.01 13.15 -5.55
CA LEU A 88 8.75 11.96 -5.99
C LEU A 88 7.99 10.66 -5.73
N TYR A 89 7.25 10.58 -4.62
CA TYR A 89 6.32 9.47 -4.37
C TYR A 89 5.25 9.42 -5.47
N GLY A 90 4.57 10.54 -5.77
CA GLY A 90 3.59 10.62 -6.84
C GLY A 90 4.16 10.27 -8.22
N ASP A 91 5.39 10.67 -8.52
CA ASP A 91 6.06 10.32 -9.77
C ASP A 91 6.30 8.80 -9.88
N GLU A 92 6.63 8.13 -8.77
CA GLU A 92 6.77 6.67 -8.71
C GLU A 92 5.42 5.95 -8.94
N GLU A 93 4.33 6.42 -8.33
CA GLU A 93 2.95 5.96 -8.62
C GLU A 93 2.58 6.14 -10.11
N GLY A 94 2.99 7.26 -10.69
CA GLY A 94 2.80 7.55 -12.11
C GLY A 94 3.52 6.57 -13.02
N TRP A 95 4.73 6.14 -12.62
CA TRP A 95 5.48 5.09 -13.30
C TRP A 95 4.84 3.71 -13.13
N HIS A 96 4.37 3.32 -11.94
CA HIS A 96 3.61 2.08 -11.75
C HIS A 96 2.37 2.03 -12.63
N ARG A 97 1.63 3.13 -12.73
CA ARG A 97 0.49 3.25 -13.64
C ARG A 97 0.88 3.01 -15.11
N ALA A 98 2.03 3.53 -15.54
CA ALA A 98 2.53 3.31 -16.90
C ALA A 98 2.88 1.83 -17.14
N LEU A 99 3.58 1.19 -16.19
CA LEU A 99 3.86 -0.24 -16.24
C LEU A 99 2.59 -1.09 -16.29
N LEU A 100 1.59 -0.75 -15.47
CA LEU A 100 0.31 -1.46 -15.44
C LEU A 100 -0.49 -1.29 -16.73
N THR A 101 -0.35 -0.15 -17.40
CA THR A 101 -0.96 0.07 -18.73
C THR A 101 -0.36 -0.89 -19.76
N GLU A 102 0.96 -0.96 -19.82
CA GLU A 102 1.70 -1.88 -20.70
C GLU A 102 1.35 -3.34 -20.38
N PHE A 103 1.36 -3.68 -19.09
CA PHE A 103 1.06 -5.04 -18.64
C PHE A 103 -0.37 -5.46 -18.96
N LEU A 104 -1.37 -4.59 -18.72
CA LEU A 104 -2.76 -4.87 -19.06
C LEU A 104 -2.96 -5.13 -20.56
N ALA A 105 -2.29 -4.36 -21.42
CA ALA A 105 -2.30 -4.58 -22.86
C ALA A 105 -1.72 -5.97 -23.21
N TYR A 106 -0.61 -6.34 -22.58
CA TYR A 106 0.00 -7.66 -22.74
C TYR A 106 -0.89 -8.83 -22.26
N LEU A 107 -1.71 -8.64 -21.22
CA LEU A 107 -2.73 -9.63 -20.83
C LEU A 107 -3.89 -9.75 -21.85
N GLY A 108 -3.90 -8.92 -22.90
CA GLY A 108 -5.00 -8.80 -23.85
C GLY A 108 -6.22 -8.11 -23.23
N GLY A 109 -5.98 -7.17 -22.32
CA GLY A 109 -7.00 -6.36 -21.65
C GLY A 109 -6.80 -4.86 -21.92
N GLU A 110 -7.72 -4.08 -21.38
CA GLU A 110 -7.67 -2.61 -21.42
C GLU A 110 -7.88 -2.06 -20.01
N VAL A 111 -7.53 -0.79 -19.82
CA VAL A 111 -7.87 -0.05 -18.61
C VAL A 111 -9.39 0.15 -18.56
N ARG A 112 -10.04 -0.46 -17.57
CA ARG A 112 -11.49 -0.43 -17.39
C ARG A 112 -11.87 0.46 -16.20
N PRO A 113 -13.06 1.10 -16.23
CA PRO A 113 -13.55 1.82 -15.08
C PRO A 113 -13.82 0.86 -13.91
N MET A 114 -13.74 1.38 -12.70
CA MET A 114 -14.11 0.62 -11.50
C MET A 114 -15.56 0.17 -11.52
N GLY A 115 -15.83 -0.97 -10.86
CA GLY A 115 -17.20 -1.36 -10.56
C GLY A 115 -17.86 -0.40 -9.56
N ARG A 116 -19.20 -0.38 -9.52
CA ARG A 116 -20.00 0.60 -8.75
C ARG A 116 -19.53 0.80 -7.30
N VAL A 117 -19.24 -0.28 -6.57
CA VAL A 117 -18.82 -0.21 -5.16
C VAL A 117 -17.50 0.56 -5.01
N THR A 118 -16.45 0.10 -5.72
CA THR A 118 -15.13 0.72 -5.68
C THR A 118 -15.19 2.16 -6.23
N GLY A 119 -15.92 2.39 -7.33
CA GLY A 119 -16.10 3.74 -7.88
C GLY A 119 -16.84 4.70 -6.94
N THR A 120 -17.78 4.22 -6.12
CA THR A 120 -18.41 5.05 -5.08
C THR A 120 -17.41 5.37 -3.97
N PHE A 121 -16.61 4.40 -3.53
CA PHE A 121 -15.57 4.63 -2.52
C PHE A 121 -14.59 5.72 -2.97
N TYR A 122 -13.99 5.57 -4.16
CA TYR A 122 -13.00 6.55 -4.66
C TYR A 122 -13.61 7.92 -4.93
N ARG A 123 -14.89 8.00 -5.28
CA ARG A 123 -15.60 9.28 -5.41
C ARG A 123 -15.82 9.96 -4.08
N ILE A 124 -16.18 9.23 -3.03
CA ILE A 124 -16.30 9.77 -1.68
C ILE A 124 -14.92 10.21 -1.20
N TYR A 125 -13.91 9.37 -1.43
CA TYR A 125 -12.54 9.65 -1.07
C TYR A 125 -11.98 10.90 -1.77
N GLY A 126 -12.25 11.07 -3.07
CA GLY A 126 -11.86 12.26 -3.83
C GLY A 126 -12.48 13.57 -3.34
N ARG A 127 -13.44 13.53 -2.40
CA ARG A 127 -14.01 14.72 -1.74
C ARG A 127 -13.31 15.06 -0.42
N ALA A 128 -12.39 14.22 0.05
CA ALA A 128 -11.59 14.52 1.23
C ALA A 128 -10.75 15.78 0.96
N LYS A 129 -10.80 16.74 1.88
CA LYS A 129 -10.07 18.02 1.80
C LYS A 129 -9.02 18.19 2.88
N ARG A 130 -8.85 17.19 3.73
CA ARG A 130 -8.00 17.29 4.91
C ARG A 130 -6.83 16.36 4.74
N ILE A 131 -5.62 16.92 4.81
CA ILE A 131 -4.37 16.22 4.59
C ILE A 131 -4.32 14.97 5.47
N GLU A 132 -4.66 15.07 6.75
CA GLU A 132 -4.61 13.94 7.68
C GLU A 132 -5.55 12.79 7.30
N THR A 133 -6.70 13.10 6.68
CA THR A 133 -7.64 12.09 6.19
C THR A 133 -7.14 11.45 4.91
N ILE A 134 -6.55 12.24 4.01
CA ILE A 134 -6.02 11.76 2.73
C ILE A 134 -4.83 10.83 2.99
N VAL A 135 -3.85 11.29 3.78
CA VAL A 135 -2.65 10.50 4.11
C VAL A 135 -3.00 9.24 4.92
N LEU A 136 -3.94 9.30 5.87
CA LEU A 136 -4.40 8.09 6.56
C LEU A 136 -5.03 7.08 5.60
N THR A 137 -5.82 7.56 4.63
CA THR A 137 -6.46 6.68 3.65
C THR A 137 -5.43 6.04 2.73
N ASN A 138 -4.45 6.81 2.24
CA ASN A 138 -3.33 6.27 1.45
C ASN A 138 -2.56 5.23 2.24
N LEU A 139 -2.14 5.53 3.48
CA LEU A 139 -1.46 4.58 4.35
C LEU A 139 -2.19 3.23 4.45
N MET A 140 -3.51 3.27 4.66
CA MET A 140 -4.31 2.05 4.77
C MET A 140 -4.47 1.34 3.44
N PHE A 141 -4.50 2.06 2.32
CA PHE A 141 -4.52 1.48 0.98
C PHE A 141 -3.23 0.77 0.63
N GLU A 142 -2.07 1.41 0.80
CA GLU A 142 -0.75 0.79 0.54
C GLU A 142 -0.58 -0.47 1.39
N THR A 143 -1.08 -0.44 2.62
CA THR A 143 -1.02 -1.60 3.51
C THR A 143 -1.78 -2.80 2.94
N ILE A 144 -3.00 -2.60 2.43
CA ILE A 144 -3.79 -3.70 1.84
C ILE A 144 -3.34 -4.06 0.42
N GLY A 145 -2.81 -3.10 -0.34
CA GLY A 145 -2.17 -3.29 -1.64
C GLY A 145 -0.96 -4.22 -1.51
N SER A 146 0.02 -3.83 -0.68
CA SER A 146 1.18 -4.64 -0.32
C SER A 146 0.80 -6.04 0.17
N THR A 147 -0.20 -6.14 1.05
CA THR A 147 -0.69 -7.43 1.57
C THR A 147 -1.22 -8.32 0.43
N THR A 148 -2.01 -7.76 -0.49
CA THR A 148 -2.57 -8.48 -1.63
C THR A 148 -1.47 -8.94 -2.58
N TYR A 149 -0.54 -8.04 -2.93
CA TYR A 149 0.53 -8.33 -3.87
C TYR A 149 1.46 -9.43 -3.35
N ARG A 150 1.80 -9.44 -2.06
CA ARG A 150 2.58 -10.53 -1.43
C ARG A 150 1.88 -11.88 -1.50
N LEU A 151 0.59 -11.92 -1.17
CA LEU A 151 -0.19 -13.16 -1.22
C LEU A 151 -0.32 -13.69 -2.66
N ALA A 152 -0.45 -12.79 -3.64
CA ALA A 152 -0.51 -13.13 -5.06
C ALA A 152 0.87 -13.59 -5.57
N LEU A 153 1.95 -12.92 -5.17
CA LEU A 153 3.32 -13.23 -5.57
C LEU A 153 3.73 -14.66 -5.17
N ARG A 154 3.24 -15.14 -4.02
CA ARG A 154 3.43 -16.53 -3.57
C ARG A 154 2.85 -17.57 -4.53
N ARG A 155 1.79 -17.21 -5.25
CA ARG A 155 1.02 -18.12 -6.11
C ARG A 155 1.31 -17.90 -7.59
N ALA A 156 1.82 -16.73 -7.95
CA ALA A 156 2.18 -16.38 -9.32
C ALA A 156 3.28 -17.31 -9.86
N ARG A 157 2.98 -17.98 -10.98
CA ARG A 157 3.89 -18.90 -11.67
C ARG A 157 4.60 -18.25 -12.85
N HIS A 158 3.88 -17.46 -13.64
CA HIS A 158 4.41 -16.86 -14.86
C HIS A 158 5.46 -15.76 -14.54
N PRO A 159 6.64 -15.75 -15.20
CA PRO A 159 7.70 -14.78 -14.94
C PRO A 159 7.21 -13.32 -15.00
N ALA A 160 6.49 -12.94 -16.06
CA ALA A 160 5.98 -11.57 -16.22
C ALA A 160 5.04 -11.13 -15.06
N VAL A 161 4.15 -12.02 -14.61
CA VAL A 161 3.25 -11.77 -13.47
C VAL A 161 4.05 -11.62 -12.17
N ARG A 162 5.03 -12.51 -11.95
CA ARG A 162 5.92 -12.44 -10.79
C ARG A 162 6.74 -11.16 -10.79
N HIS A 163 7.23 -10.73 -11.95
CA HIS A 163 8.01 -9.51 -12.09
C HIS A 163 7.16 -8.28 -11.74
N MET A 164 5.97 -8.14 -12.34
CA MET A 164 5.05 -7.05 -12.00
C MET A 164 4.70 -7.04 -10.50
N LEU A 165 4.32 -8.19 -9.93
CA LEU A 165 3.99 -8.28 -8.50
C LEU A 165 5.20 -8.01 -7.61
N THR A 166 6.42 -8.34 -8.04
CA THR A 166 7.66 -8.02 -7.32
C THR A 166 7.86 -6.51 -7.26
N ILE A 167 7.72 -5.81 -8.38
CA ILE A 167 7.83 -4.34 -8.44
C ILE A 167 6.84 -3.70 -7.48
N LEU A 168 5.55 -4.01 -7.64
CA LEU A 168 4.48 -3.45 -6.80
C LEU A 168 4.73 -3.76 -5.32
N THR A 169 5.02 -5.02 -4.98
CA THR A 169 5.24 -5.39 -3.57
C THR A 169 6.45 -4.69 -2.96
N ARG A 170 7.56 -4.61 -3.69
CA ARG A 170 8.78 -3.94 -3.23
C ARG A 170 8.53 -2.47 -2.95
N ASP A 171 7.86 -1.78 -3.87
CA ASP A 171 7.70 -0.34 -3.79
C ASP A 171 6.68 0.05 -2.72
N GLU A 172 5.62 -0.74 -2.59
CA GLU A 172 4.66 -0.63 -1.49
C GLU A 172 5.30 -0.87 -0.10
N SER A 173 6.33 -1.70 -0.04
CA SER A 173 7.13 -1.90 1.19
C SER A 173 7.89 -0.64 1.62
N PHE A 174 8.17 0.25 0.67
CA PHE A 174 8.74 1.56 0.91
C PHE A 174 7.66 2.62 1.17
N HIS A 175 6.54 2.56 0.44
CA HIS A 175 5.45 3.53 0.55
C HIS A 175 4.67 3.48 1.86
N VAL A 176 4.44 2.29 2.42
CA VAL A 176 3.74 2.17 3.71
C VAL A 176 4.44 2.99 4.82
N PRO A 177 5.72 2.75 5.15
CA PRO A 177 6.39 3.51 6.21
C PRO A 177 6.64 4.98 5.83
N LEU A 178 6.73 5.31 4.54
CA LEU A 178 6.73 6.70 4.06
C LEU A 178 5.39 7.40 4.35
N ASN A 179 4.25 6.75 4.12
CA ASN A 179 2.93 7.28 4.45
C ASN A 179 2.73 7.41 5.97
N VAL A 180 3.33 6.53 6.78
CA VAL A 180 3.41 6.73 8.24
C VAL A 180 4.16 8.03 8.56
N HIS A 181 5.29 8.28 7.90
CA HIS A 181 6.05 9.54 8.03
C HIS A 181 5.19 10.76 7.68
N PHE A 182 4.52 10.76 6.52
CA PHE A 182 3.62 11.84 6.12
C PHE A 182 2.51 12.09 7.14
N LEU A 183 1.92 11.03 7.70
CA LEU A 183 0.85 11.15 8.68
C LEU A 183 1.37 11.78 9.98
N ARG A 184 2.56 11.38 10.44
CA ARG A 184 3.22 11.95 11.62
C ARG A 184 3.46 13.45 11.48
N GLU A 185 4.10 13.87 10.39
CA GLU A 185 4.42 15.28 10.16
C GLU A 185 3.14 16.13 10.05
N THR A 186 2.13 15.60 9.35
CA THR A 186 0.81 16.27 9.25
C THR A 186 0.15 16.44 10.63
N LEU A 187 0.20 15.41 11.48
CA LEU A 187 -0.39 15.45 12.83
C LEU A 187 0.41 16.34 13.79
N ALA A 188 1.73 16.39 13.66
CA ALA A 188 2.58 17.26 14.44
C ALA A 188 2.29 18.74 14.12
N ARG A 189 2.03 19.05 12.84
CA ARG A 189 1.71 20.41 12.38
C ARG A 189 0.31 20.88 12.78
N ASN A 190 -0.64 19.96 12.90
CA ASN A 190 -2.03 20.23 13.24
C ASN A 190 -2.44 19.57 14.57
N PRO A 191 -1.90 20.01 15.73
CA PRO A 191 -2.21 19.43 17.02
C PRO A 191 -3.69 19.58 17.41
N GLY A 192 -4.39 20.58 16.85
CA GLY A 192 -5.84 20.78 17.00
C GLY A 192 -6.70 19.78 16.24
N THR A 193 -6.11 18.85 15.48
CA THR A 193 -6.84 17.76 14.83
C THR A 193 -7.57 16.93 15.88
N SER A 194 -8.90 16.86 15.78
CA SER A 194 -9.70 16.01 16.65
C SER A 194 -9.28 14.54 16.50
N ARG A 195 -8.61 14.03 17.54
CA ARG A 195 -8.15 12.64 17.61
C ARG A 195 -9.31 11.66 17.52
N LEU A 196 -10.43 11.98 18.16
CA LEU A 196 -11.66 11.18 18.07
C LEU A 196 -12.15 11.05 16.63
N ARG A 197 -12.14 12.15 15.87
CA ARG A 197 -12.58 12.11 14.48
C ARG A 197 -11.64 11.29 13.61
N LEU A 198 -10.32 11.42 13.79
CA LEU A 198 -9.36 10.62 13.03
C LEU A 198 -9.50 9.13 13.37
N GLN A 199 -9.75 8.79 14.64
CA GLN A 199 -10.07 7.43 15.08
C GLN A 199 -11.35 6.90 14.42
N VAL A 200 -12.42 7.71 14.34
CA VAL A 200 -13.66 7.32 13.65
C VAL A 200 -13.42 7.06 12.17
N ILE A 201 -12.66 7.94 11.49
CA ILE A 201 -12.30 7.74 10.08
C ILE A 201 -11.49 6.45 9.91
N HIS A 202 -10.48 6.24 10.76
CA HIS A 202 -9.69 5.03 10.80
C HIS A 202 -10.58 3.79 10.93
N ASP A 203 -11.51 3.76 11.88
CA ASP A 203 -12.37 2.59 12.13
C ASP A 203 -13.32 2.30 10.97
N VAL A 204 -13.90 3.37 10.38
CA VAL A 204 -14.76 3.25 9.20
C VAL A 204 -13.97 2.72 8.00
N LEU A 205 -12.78 3.26 7.75
CA LEU A 205 -11.88 2.78 6.69
C LEU A 205 -11.49 1.34 6.92
N TYR A 206 -11.11 0.98 8.15
CA TYR A 206 -10.73 -0.38 8.51
C TYR A 206 -11.83 -1.37 8.14
N VAL A 207 -13.07 -1.12 8.60
CA VAL A 207 -14.23 -1.95 8.25
C VAL A 207 -14.46 -2.00 6.74
N ALA A 208 -14.45 -0.84 6.07
CA ALA A 208 -14.71 -0.75 4.64
C ALA A 208 -13.69 -1.55 3.82
N LEU A 209 -12.41 -1.48 4.17
CA LEU A 209 -11.34 -2.21 3.49
C LEU A 209 -11.47 -3.72 3.71
N LEU A 210 -11.79 -4.17 4.92
CA LEU A 210 -12.07 -5.59 5.20
C LEU A 210 -13.23 -6.10 4.36
N LEU A 211 -14.33 -5.35 4.27
CA LEU A 211 -15.49 -5.70 3.46
C LEU A 211 -15.20 -5.64 1.95
N SER A 212 -14.30 -4.74 1.52
CA SER A 212 -13.91 -4.62 0.11
C SER A 212 -13.27 -5.90 -0.45
N SER A 213 -12.63 -6.71 0.42
CA SER A 213 -12.03 -7.98 0.02
C SER A 213 -13.07 -8.94 -0.59
N TYR A 214 -14.34 -8.89 -0.15
CA TYR A 214 -15.42 -9.68 -0.75
C TYR A 214 -15.65 -9.32 -2.23
N ALA A 215 -15.76 -8.02 -2.53
CA ALA A 215 -15.96 -7.54 -3.89
C ALA A 215 -14.73 -7.80 -4.78
N SER A 216 -13.52 -7.72 -4.21
CA SER A 216 -12.27 -8.05 -4.88
C SER A 216 -12.21 -9.53 -5.27
N ARG A 217 -12.50 -10.44 -4.33
CA ARG A 217 -12.39 -11.89 -4.57
C ARG A 217 -13.32 -12.42 -5.63
N ARG A 218 -14.55 -11.90 -5.69
CA ARG A 218 -15.52 -12.24 -6.74
C ARG A 218 -14.98 -12.02 -8.16
N ARG A 219 -13.92 -11.23 -8.35
CA ARG A 219 -13.33 -10.94 -9.66
C ARG A 219 -11.94 -11.53 -9.83
N ALA A 220 -11.12 -11.56 -8.79
CA ALA A 220 -9.71 -11.89 -8.89
C ALA A 220 -9.32 -13.30 -8.42
N GLU A 221 -10.19 -13.98 -7.67
CA GLU A 221 -9.87 -15.29 -7.06
C GLU A 221 -9.58 -16.38 -8.10
N ALA A 222 -10.17 -16.30 -9.29
CA ALA A 222 -9.88 -17.25 -10.36
C ALA A 222 -8.45 -17.12 -10.92
N PHE A 223 -7.79 -15.97 -10.70
CA PHE A 223 -6.40 -15.72 -11.09
C PHE A 223 -5.42 -16.00 -9.94
N ASP A 224 -5.64 -15.36 -8.78
CA ASP A 224 -4.67 -15.43 -7.68
C ASP A 224 -4.93 -16.58 -6.71
N HIS A 225 -6.08 -17.27 -6.79
CA HIS A 225 -6.47 -18.36 -5.92
C HIS A 225 -6.37 -18.04 -4.42
N ILE A 226 -6.60 -16.78 -4.04
CA ILE A 226 -6.67 -16.37 -2.64
C ILE A 226 -8.15 -16.31 -2.22
N PRO A 227 -8.61 -17.21 -1.32
CA PRO A 227 -9.99 -17.17 -0.85
C PRO A 227 -10.31 -15.91 -0.04
N PHE A 228 -11.57 -15.48 -0.05
CA PHE A 228 -12.05 -14.31 0.72
C PHE A 228 -11.64 -14.35 2.19
N ARG A 229 -11.80 -15.49 2.86
CA ARG A 229 -11.43 -15.61 4.27
C ARG A 229 -9.95 -15.39 4.53
N VAL A 230 -9.09 -15.80 3.59
CA VAL A 230 -7.64 -15.61 3.70
C VAL A 230 -7.30 -14.14 3.51
N LEU A 231 -7.80 -13.51 2.45
CA LEU A 231 -7.51 -12.09 2.19
C LEU A 231 -8.07 -11.17 3.28
N CYS A 232 -9.32 -11.39 3.69
CA CYS A 232 -9.99 -10.60 4.72
C CYS A 232 -9.26 -10.70 6.07
N ARG A 233 -8.84 -11.90 6.47
CA ARG A 233 -8.04 -12.12 7.69
C ARG A 233 -6.68 -11.44 7.58
N ALA A 234 -6.00 -11.54 6.44
CA ALA A 234 -4.72 -10.87 6.22
C ALA A 234 -4.85 -9.34 6.29
N TYR A 235 -5.90 -8.76 5.70
CA TYR A 235 -6.16 -7.32 5.83
C TYR A 235 -6.35 -6.90 7.29
N ALA A 236 -7.16 -7.64 8.04
CA ALA A 236 -7.37 -7.38 9.46
C ALA A 236 -6.04 -7.40 10.23
N GLU A 237 -5.24 -8.44 10.00
CA GLU A 237 -3.95 -8.62 10.64
C GLU A 237 -2.96 -7.50 10.32
N HIS A 238 -2.70 -7.24 9.04
CA HIS A 238 -1.65 -6.32 8.61
C HIS A 238 -1.99 -4.85 8.92
N LEU A 239 -3.26 -4.45 8.76
CA LEU A 239 -3.70 -3.12 9.21
C LEU A 239 -3.57 -2.99 10.74
N ALA A 240 -3.95 -4.02 11.50
CA ALA A 240 -3.86 -3.96 12.96
C ALA A 240 -2.41 -3.88 13.43
N ARG A 241 -1.54 -4.72 12.86
CA ARG A 241 -0.10 -4.74 13.16
C ARG A 241 0.54 -3.38 12.91
N LEU A 242 0.18 -2.70 11.81
CA LEU A 242 0.68 -1.35 11.51
C LEU A 242 0.39 -0.39 12.67
N PHE A 243 -0.88 -0.19 13.03
CA PHE A 243 -1.24 0.82 14.05
C PHE A 243 -0.90 0.40 15.48
N VAL A 244 -0.74 -0.90 15.75
CA VAL A 244 -0.22 -1.39 17.04
C VAL A 244 1.27 -1.10 17.20
N LYS A 245 2.04 -1.13 16.10
CA LYS A 245 3.49 -0.87 16.11
C LYS A 245 3.81 0.61 16.01
N GLU A 246 3.05 1.36 15.21
CA GLU A 246 3.15 2.82 15.10
C GLU A 246 2.24 3.49 16.16
N ASP A 247 2.44 3.11 17.43
CA ASP A 247 1.58 3.47 18.56
C ASP A 247 1.58 4.98 18.86
N ASP A 248 2.62 5.67 18.42
CA ASP A 248 2.79 7.12 18.48
C ASP A 248 1.78 7.88 17.60
N LEU A 249 1.20 7.23 16.58
CA LEU A 249 0.06 7.78 15.83
C LEU A 249 -1.20 7.91 16.70
N ARG A 250 -1.27 7.12 17.80
CA ARG A 250 -2.41 7.04 18.75
C ARG A 250 -3.74 6.65 18.09
N LEU A 251 -3.68 5.89 17.00
CA LEU A 251 -4.83 5.25 16.38
C LEU A 251 -4.87 3.79 16.82
N ARG A 252 -6.04 3.31 17.24
CA ARG A 252 -6.18 1.95 17.76
C ARG A 252 -7.03 1.10 16.81
N PRO A 253 -6.59 -0.11 16.45
CA PRO A 253 -7.44 -1.04 15.71
C PRO A 253 -8.78 -1.33 16.43
N PRO A 254 -9.88 -1.58 15.70
CA PRO A 254 -11.17 -1.89 16.32
C PRO A 254 -11.14 -3.24 17.04
N ARG A 255 -11.06 -3.22 18.37
CA ARG A 255 -10.86 -4.42 19.22
C ARG A 255 -11.89 -5.53 19.01
N LEU A 256 -13.16 -5.16 18.84
CA LEU A 256 -14.23 -6.13 18.60
C LEU A 256 -14.01 -6.90 17.28
N LEU A 257 -13.53 -6.21 16.24
CA LEU A 257 -13.18 -6.86 14.98
C LEU A 257 -11.97 -7.77 15.16
N LEU A 258 -10.91 -7.30 15.81
CA LEU A 258 -9.73 -8.13 16.07
C LEU A 258 -10.09 -9.42 16.80
N TRP A 259 -10.95 -9.32 17.81
CA TRP A 259 -11.46 -10.47 18.55
C TRP A 259 -12.23 -11.44 17.64
N LEU A 260 -13.11 -10.93 16.75
CA LEU A 260 -13.82 -11.77 15.77
C LEU A 260 -12.89 -12.51 14.79
N PHE A 261 -11.72 -11.94 14.50
CA PHE A 261 -10.69 -12.59 13.67
C PHE A 261 -9.68 -13.43 14.48
N GLY A 262 -9.83 -13.50 15.81
CA GLY A 262 -8.96 -14.28 16.69
C GLY A 262 -7.59 -13.65 16.94
N PHE A 263 -7.47 -12.32 16.84
CA PHE A 263 -6.24 -11.59 17.11
C PHE A 263 -6.26 -10.94 18.50
N THR A 264 -5.10 -10.97 19.18
CA THR A 264 -4.85 -10.25 20.43
C THR A 264 -3.78 -9.18 20.22
N ASP A 265 -3.84 -8.09 20.98
CA ASP A 265 -2.85 -7.00 20.90
C ASP A 265 -1.42 -7.52 21.13
N GLU A 266 -1.25 -8.50 22.02
CA GLU A 266 0.03 -9.15 22.32
C GLU A 266 0.57 -9.94 21.12
N ALA A 267 -0.24 -10.81 20.52
CA ALA A 267 0.17 -11.59 19.34
C ALA A 267 0.52 -10.70 18.14
N LEU A 268 -0.18 -9.56 17.97
CA LEU A 268 0.10 -8.60 16.91
C LEU A 268 1.42 -7.83 17.13
N ARG A 269 1.84 -7.64 18.39
CA ARG A 269 3.12 -7.01 18.75
C ARG A 269 4.31 -7.96 18.62
N GLU A 270 4.14 -9.20 19.03
CA GLU A 270 5.22 -10.19 19.13
C GLU A 270 5.57 -10.86 17.80
N ALA A 271 4.70 -10.81 16.80
CA ALA A 271 4.98 -11.39 15.49
C ALA A 271 6.22 -10.75 14.82
N GLU A 272 7.31 -11.53 14.73
CA GLU A 272 8.61 -11.17 14.15
C GLU A 272 8.58 -10.83 12.66
N ASP A 273 7.49 -11.16 11.96
CA ASP A 273 7.28 -10.89 10.52
C ASP A 273 7.11 -9.38 10.19
N THR A 274 7.48 -8.53 11.15
CA THR A 274 7.74 -7.08 11.09
C THR A 274 8.58 -6.57 9.91
N SER A 275 9.31 -7.41 9.17
CA SER A 275 10.31 -6.92 8.20
C SER A 275 9.75 -6.55 6.83
N ALA A 276 8.44 -6.70 6.60
CA ALA A 276 7.83 -6.50 5.30
C ALA A 276 7.62 -5.02 4.94
N VAL A 277 7.07 -4.23 5.85
CA VAL A 277 6.62 -2.83 5.60
C VAL A 277 7.10 -1.85 6.69
N SER A 278 8.14 -2.22 7.44
CA SER A 278 8.76 -1.36 8.46
C SER A 278 9.76 -0.37 7.84
N VAL A 279 10.23 0.61 8.61
CA VAL A 279 11.34 1.47 8.19
C VAL A 279 12.59 0.67 7.80
N ARG A 280 12.88 -0.45 8.48
CA ARG A 280 13.98 -1.36 8.08
C ARG A 280 13.70 -2.07 6.75
N ALA A 281 12.43 -2.38 6.48
CA ALA A 281 12.02 -2.90 5.19
C ALA A 281 12.21 -1.86 4.08
N ALA A 282 11.82 -0.61 4.36
CA ALA A 282 12.04 0.51 3.45
C ALA A 282 13.53 0.69 3.15
N GLU A 283 14.38 0.64 4.18
CA GLU A 283 15.85 0.68 4.04
C GLU A 283 16.37 -0.43 3.12
N ALA A 284 15.89 -1.66 3.29
CA ALA A 284 16.23 -2.77 2.40
C ALA A 284 15.68 -2.58 0.98
N ALA A 285 14.51 -1.94 0.85
CA ALA A 285 13.83 -1.70 -0.42
C ALA A 285 14.41 -0.52 -1.23
N VAL A 286 15.36 0.25 -0.68
CA VAL A 286 16.03 1.36 -1.39
C VAL A 286 16.82 0.85 -2.60
N ASP A 287 17.55 -0.25 -2.43
CA ASP A 287 18.35 -0.84 -3.49
C ASP A 287 17.52 -1.86 -4.26
N ARG A 288 16.88 -1.39 -5.34
CA ARG A 288 15.97 -2.17 -6.19
C ARG A 288 16.55 -3.49 -6.69
N GLU A 289 17.88 -3.58 -6.85
CA GLU A 289 18.58 -4.76 -7.35
C GLU A 289 18.84 -5.83 -6.26
N ARG A 290 18.75 -5.45 -4.98
CA ARG A 290 19.09 -6.33 -3.85
C ARG A 290 17.88 -6.76 -3.03
N VAL A 291 16.66 -6.33 -3.39
CA VAL A 291 15.46 -6.65 -2.61
C VAL A 291 15.01 -8.08 -2.89
N VAL A 292 15.15 -8.95 -1.90
CA VAL A 292 14.44 -10.23 -1.86
C VAL A 292 13.06 -9.97 -1.23
N VAL A 293 12.02 -9.93 -2.06
CA VAL A 293 10.64 -9.79 -1.56
C VAL A 293 10.18 -11.13 -0.99
N SER A 294 9.92 -11.18 0.33
CA SER A 294 9.32 -12.36 0.96
C SER A 294 7.81 -12.43 0.65
N ALA A 295 7.38 -13.59 0.19
CA ALA A 295 5.97 -13.96 0.17
C ALA A 295 5.47 -14.21 1.61
N LEU A 296 4.28 -13.69 1.95
CA LEU A 296 3.56 -13.98 3.21
C LEU A 296 3.03 -15.42 3.23
#